data_AF-A0AAE8HCH1-F1
#
_entry.id   AF-A0AAE8HCH1-F1
#
_cell.length_a   1.000
_cell.length_b   1.000
_cell.length_c   1.000
_cell.angle_alpha   90.00
_cell.angle_beta   90.00
_cell.angle_gamma   90.00
#
_symmetry.space_group_name_H-M   'P 1'
#
loop_
_entity.id
_entity.type
_entity.pdbx_description
1 polymer ?
#
loop_
_entity_poly.entity_id
_entity_poly.type
_entity_poly.pdbx_seq_one_letter_code
_entity_poly.pdbx_strand_id
1 'polypeptide(L)'
;MTATGLPAELNNADMLEIDGLHAFDFTSDDKGLRITCMDGRAEKRWSFSLTQVQAANFDDALKSWTLTGDSGEHRLVCMNAFTGNNNDEEDEHDDA
;
A
#
# COMPACT_ATOMS: atom_id res chain seq x y z
N MET A 1 7.44 0.49 18.11
CA MET A 1 6.78 1.20 17.00
C MET A 1 7.50 0.85 15.71
N THR A 2 7.17 -0.28 15.09
CA THR A 2 7.72 -0.58 13.75
C THR A 2 7.00 0.32 12.77
N ALA A 3 7.73 1.22 12.11
CA ALA A 3 7.17 2.01 11.02
C ALA A 3 6.56 1.05 9.99
N THR A 4 5.23 1.04 9.89
CA THR A 4 4.48 0.16 9.00
C THR A 4 4.67 0.63 7.57
N GLY A 5 5.75 0.17 6.93
CA GLY A 5 6.00 0.47 5.52
C GLY A 5 4.94 -0.17 4.62
N LEU A 6 4.89 0.26 3.36
CA LEU A 6 3.97 -0.26 2.34
C LEU A 6 3.87 -1.81 2.30
N PRO A 7 4.94 -2.61 2.44
CA PRO A 7 4.82 -4.08 2.47
C PRO A 7 3.92 -4.60 3.59
N ALA A 8 3.94 -3.96 4.76
CA ALA A 8 3.13 -4.35 5.90
C ALA A 8 1.66 -3.96 5.70
N GLU A 9 1.39 -2.81 5.09
CA GLU A 9 0.03 -2.41 4.69
C GLU A 9 -0.56 -3.36 3.66
N LEU A 10 0.22 -3.75 2.64
CA LEU A 10 -0.22 -4.68 1.59
C LEU A 10 -0.61 -6.06 2.13
N ASN A 11 0.07 -6.54 3.18
CA ASN A 11 -0.29 -7.80 3.85
C ASN A 11 -1.63 -7.75 4.57
N ASN A 12 -2.08 -6.55 4.98
CA ASN A 12 -3.37 -6.36 5.64
C ASN A 12 -4.46 -5.88 4.68
N ALA A 13 -4.08 -5.40 3.49
CA ALA A 13 -4.99 -4.88 2.49
C ALA A 13 -5.80 -6.00 1.84
N ASP A 14 -7.12 -5.81 1.74
CA ASP A 14 -7.99 -6.69 0.96
C ASP A 14 -8.05 -6.27 -0.51
N MET A 15 -7.90 -4.97 -0.76
CA MET A 15 -8.02 -4.37 -2.08
C MET A 15 -6.94 -3.32 -2.30
N LEU A 16 -6.43 -3.25 -3.52
CA LEU A 16 -5.38 -2.32 -3.91
C LEU A 16 -5.83 -1.55 -5.15
N GLU A 17 -5.60 -0.24 -5.15
CA GLU A 17 -5.78 0.60 -6.33
C GLU A 17 -4.42 1.16 -6.76
N ILE A 18 -4.15 1.19 -8.07
CA ILE A 18 -2.98 1.82 -8.67
C ILE A 18 -3.40 2.86 -9.71
N ASP A 19 -3.00 4.12 -9.50
CA ASP A 19 -3.34 5.27 -10.38
C ASP A 19 -4.85 5.39 -10.72
N GLY A 20 -5.74 5.05 -9.79
CA GLY A 20 -7.19 5.05 -10.04
C GLY A 20 -7.74 3.74 -10.61
N LEU A 21 -6.92 2.72 -10.82
CA LEU A 21 -7.33 1.41 -11.34
C LEU A 21 -7.35 0.36 -10.23
N HIS A 22 -8.51 -0.26 -10.05
CA HIS A 22 -8.68 -1.34 -9.07
C HIS A 22 -7.90 -2.59 -9.52
N ALA A 23 -6.99 -3.03 -8.67
CA ALA A 23 -6.34 -4.32 -8.81
C ALA A 23 -7.32 -5.42 -8.49
N PHE A 24 -7.45 -6.38 -9.40
CA PHE A 24 -8.22 -7.59 -9.14
C PHE A 24 -7.36 -8.67 -8.48
N ASP A 25 -6.04 -8.59 -8.66
CA ASP A 25 -5.06 -9.49 -8.06
C ASP A 25 -3.77 -8.71 -7.77
N PHE A 26 -3.19 -8.91 -6.59
CA PHE A 26 -1.89 -8.36 -6.25
C PHE A 26 -1.15 -9.32 -5.32
N THR A 27 0.18 -9.30 -5.38
CA THR A 27 1.03 -10.13 -4.53
C THR A 27 2.26 -9.33 -4.10
N SER A 28 2.48 -9.23 -2.80
CA SER A 28 3.71 -8.69 -2.21
C SER A 28 4.54 -9.81 -1.59
N ASP A 29 5.76 -9.99 -2.10
CA ASP A 29 6.74 -10.98 -1.62
C ASP A 29 8.12 -10.32 -1.41
N ASP A 30 9.13 -11.10 -1.00
CA ASP A 30 10.55 -10.66 -0.92
C ASP A 30 11.13 -10.18 -2.26
N LYS A 31 10.47 -10.51 -3.38
CA LYS A 31 10.86 -10.04 -4.72
C LYS A 31 10.34 -8.63 -5.01
N GLY A 32 9.34 -8.17 -4.27
CA GLY A 32 8.62 -6.93 -4.48
C GLY A 32 7.12 -7.13 -4.68
N LEU A 33 6.49 -6.20 -5.37
CA LEU A 33 5.04 -6.13 -5.54
C LEU A 33 4.66 -6.35 -6.99
N ARG A 34 3.73 -7.28 -7.23
CA ARG A 34 3.06 -7.47 -8.53
C ARG A 34 1.60 -7.08 -8.38
N ILE A 35 1.10 -6.31 -9.34
CA ILE A 35 -0.27 -5.82 -9.36
C ILE A 35 -0.86 -6.13 -10.73
N THR A 36 -2.07 -6.67 -10.75
CA THR A 36 -2.82 -6.99 -11.95
C THR A 36 -4.18 -6.32 -11.87
N CYS A 37 -4.46 -5.43 -12.82
CA CYS A 37 -5.72 -4.71 -12.93
C CYS A 37 -6.39 -4.97 -14.28
N MET A 38 -7.70 -4.74 -14.37
CA MET A 38 -8.42 -4.70 -15.64
C MET A 38 -8.84 -3.27 -15.96
N ASP A 39 -8.34 -2.75 -17.08
CA ASP A 39 -8.79 -1.50 -17.70
C ASP A 39 -9.82 -1.86 -18.79
N GLY A 40 -11.09 -1.90 -18.39
CA GLY A 40 -12.19 -2.34 -19.27
C GLY A 40 -12.06 -3.82 -19.68
N ARG A 41 -11.48 -4.08 -20.85
CA ARG A 41 -11.20 -5.45 -21.35
C ARG A 41 -9.70 -5.76 -21.48
N ALA A 42 -8.84 -4.79 -21.17
CA ALA A 42 -7.40 -4.95 -21.24
C ALA A 42 -6.84 -5.25 -19.84
N GLU A 43 -5.99 -6.27 -19.72
CA GLU A 43 -5.24 -6.53 -18.50
C GLU A 43 -4.01 -5.61 -18.46
N LYS A 44 -3.82 -4.94 -17.32
CA LYS A 44 -2.62 -4.16 -17.04
C LYS A 44 -1.88 -4.78 -15.86
N ARG A 45 -0.56 -4.92 -15.99
CA ARG A 45 0.31 -5.50 -14.98
C ARG A 45 1.42 -4.53 -14.63
N TRP A 46 1.63 -4.35 -13.33
CA TRP A 46 2.75 -3.60 -12.79
C TRP A 46 3.59 -4.51 -11.90
N SER A 47 4.89 -4.26 -11.93
CA SER A 47 5.87 -4.97 -11.08
C SER A 47 6.84 -3.96 -10.52
N PHE A 48 6.93 -3.91 -9.19
CA PHE A 48 7.87 -3.07 -8.46
C PHE A 48 8.83 -3.96 -7.69
N SER A 49 10.11 -3.60 -7.66
CA SER A 49 11.10 -4.27 -6.84
C SER A 49 10.88 -3.96 -5.36
N LEU A 50 11.36 -4.85 -4.48
CA LEU A 50 11.25 -4.65 -3.03
C LEU A 50 11.85 -3.31 -2.58
N THR A 51 12.94 -2.85 -3.21
CA THR A 51 13.56 -1.55 -2.91
C THR A 51 12.64 -0.39 -3.28
N GLN A 52 11.92 -0.45 -4.42
CA GLN A 52 10.94 0.57 -4.78
C GLN A 52 9.77 0.60 -3.81
N VAL A 53 9.27 -0.57 -3.40
CA VAL A 53 8.17 -0.70 -2.44
C VAL A 53 8.59 -0.17 -1.06
N GLN A 54 9.84 -0.40 -0.63
CA GLN A 54 10.36 0.16 0.61
C GLN A 54 10.67 1.66 0.54
N ALA A 55 10.99 2.17 -0.65
CA ALA A 55 11.19 3.60 -0.89
C ALA A 55 9.87 4.36 -1.09
N ALA A 56 8.72 3.68 -0.96
CA ALA A 56 7.42 4.30 -1.06
C ALA A 56 7.23 5.36 0.03
N ASN A 57 6.70 6.51 -0.36
CA ASN A 57 6.34 7.55 0.60
C ASN A 57 4.85 7.48 0.91
N PHE A 58 4.49 7.40 2.19
CA PHE A 58 3.10 7.49 2.61
C PHE A 58 2.63 8.95 2.64
N ASP A 59 1.48 9.20 2.01
CA ASP A 59 0.76 10.45 2.05
C ASP A 59 -0.48 10.28 2.95
N ASP A 60 -0.41 10.86 4.15
CA ASP A 60 -1.49 10.76 5.14
C ASP A 60 -2.76 11.50 4.71
N ALA A 61 -2.63 12.59 3.96
CA ALA A 61 -3.76 13.39 3.50
C ALA A 61 -4.60 12.65 2.46
N LEU A 62 -3.93 11.86 1.62
CA LEU A 62 -4.57 11.05 0.58
C LEU A 62 -4.76 9.59 1.00
N LYS A 63 -4.23 9.18 2.17
CA LYS A 63 -4.14 7.79 2.63
C LYS A 63 -3.61 6.87 1.52
N SER A 64 -2.55 7.33 0.85
CA SER A 64 -2.01 6.70 -0.36
C SER A 64 -0.49 6.60 -0.29
N TRP A 65 0.07 5.64 -0.99
CA TRP A 65 1.50 5.43 -1.10
C TRP A 65 2.00 5.83 -2.49
N THR A 66 3.03 6.67 -2.52
CA THR A 66 3.66 7.10 -3.77
C THR A 66 4.91 6.27 -4.04
N LEU A 67 4.94 5.60 -5.20
CA LEU A 67 6.01 4.75 -5.68
C LEU A 67 6.63 5.33 -6.94
N THR A 68 7.92 5.12 -7.15
CA THR A 68 8.56 5.39 -8.46
C THR A 68 8.90 4.07 -9.14
N GLY A 69 8.14 3.74 -10.18
CA GLY A 69 8.37 2.59 -11.06
C GLY A 69 9.17 2.96 -12.31
N ASP A 70 9.39 1.97 -13.18
CA ASP A 70 10.00 2.21 -14.50
C ASP A 70 9.15 3.09 -15.43
N SER A 71 7.84 3.13 -15.22
CA SER A 71 6.91 3.95 -16.02
C SER A 71 6.69 5.36 -15.44
N GLY A 72 7.31 5.68 -14.29
CA GLY A 72 7.16 6.95 -13.60
C GLY A 72 6.64 6.80 -12.18
N GLU A 73 6.09 7.90 -11.65
CA GLU A 73 5.46 7.90 -10.34
C GLU A 73 4.06 7.26 -10.41
N HIS A 74 3.77 6.37 -9.48
CA HIS A 74 2.53 5.64 -9.34
C HIS A 74 1.97 5.82 -7.93
N ARG A 75 0.66 6.00 -7.85
CA ARG A 75 -0.05 6.12 -6.57
C ARG A 75 -0.77 4.82 -6.24
N LEU A 76 -0.48 4.25 -5.09
CA LEU A 76 -1.18 3.11 -4.54
C LEU A 76 -2.13 3.52 -3.42
N VAL A 77 -3.32 2.95 -3.41
CA VAL A 77 -4.27 3.08 -2.29
C VAL A 77 -4.56 1.68 -1.77
N CYS A 78 -4.10 1.40 -0.55
CA CYS A 78 -4.46 0.18 0.16
C CYS A 78 -5.84 0.40 0.78
N MET A 79 -6.82 -0.39 0.34
CA MET A 79 -8.17 -0.38 0.90
C MET A 79 -8.36 -1.66 1.71
N ASN A 80 -8.45 -1.49 3.02
CA ASN A 80 -8.74 -2.58 3.93
C ASN A 80 -10.23 -2.53 4.27
N ALA A 81 -10.90 -3.67 4.27
CA ALA A 81 -12.27 -3.78 4.75
C ALA A 81 -12.24 -3.71 6.29
N PHE A 82 -12.11 -2.48 6.82
CA PHE A 82 -11.98 -2.17 8.24
C PHE A 82 -10.70 -2.71 8.89
N THR A 83 -9.72 -1.83 9.02
CA THR A 83 -9.01 -1.70 10.28
C THR A 83 -8.97 -0.23 10.59
N GLY A 84 -9.84 0.20 11.52
CA GLY A 84 -9.66 1.48 12.17
C GLY A 84 -8.23 1.49 12.72
N ASN A 85 -7.47 2.51 12.33
CA ASN A 85 -6.17 2.79 12.93
C ASN A 85 -6.39 2.99 14.44
N ASN A 86 -6.33 1.90 15.23
CA ASN A 86 -6.27 1.98 16.68
C ASN A 86 -4.81 2.30 17.06
N ASN A 87 -4.34 3.45 16.61
CA ASN A 87 -3.19 4.10 17.20
C ASN A 87 -3.70 5.33 17.94
N ASP A 88 -4.34 5.07 19.09
CA ASP A 88 -4.35 5.99 20.23
C ASP A 88 -4.73 5.21 21.50
N GLU A 89 -3.79 4.43 22.02
CA GLU A 89 -3.70 4.21 23.47
C GLU A 89 -2.24 4.48 23.83
N GLU A 90 -1.88 5.76 23.87
CA GLU A 90 -0.74 6.20 24.67
C GLU A 90 -1.08 5.86 26.12
N ASP A 91 -0.48 4.77 26.61
CA ASP A 91 -0.39 4.44 28.04
C ASP A 91 0.22 5.65 28.79
N GLU A 92 -0.61 6.50 29.36
CA GLU A 92 -0.19 7.45 30.38
C GLU A 92 -1.18 7.40 31.55
N HIS A 93 -1.22 6.24 32.24
CA HIS A 93 -1.76 6.22 33.60
C HIS A 93 -0.68 6.72 34.55
N ASP A 94 -0.56 8.05 34.61
CA ASP A 94 0.21 8.80 35.60
C ASP A 94 -0.21 8.38 37.03
N ASP A 95 0.79 8.08 37.86
CA ASP A 95 0.67 7.75 39.27
C ASP A 95 -0.01 8.90 40.07
N ALA A 96 -1.04 8.59 40.86
CA ALA A 96 -1.48 9.41 42.01
C ALA A 96 -2.16 8.60 43.11
#